data_AF-A0A2J4JPW5-F1
#
_entry.id   AF-A0A2J4JPW5-F1
#
_cell.length_a   1.000
_cell.length_b   1.000
_cell.length_c   1.000
_cell.angle_alpha   90.00
_cell.angle_beta   90.00
_cell.angle_gamma   90.00
#
_symmetry.space_group_name_H-M   'P 1'
#
loop_
_entity.id
_entity.type
_entity.pdbx_description
1 polymer ?
#
loop_
_entity_poly.entity_id
_entity_poly.type
_entity_poly.pdbx_seq_one_letter_code
_entity_poly.pdbx_strand_id
1 'polypeptide(L)'
;MKKVISAVLTAAMVVGMGVSVLAATPSKTVADEVKASGSATVTGVLGIVSDVKVTAKEDTAQVKEVLQDITSDADLQKAAGASKEKKTTIDVTVTQAFEMQTSNLLDAANVKLTIESKVIEAAYEDNEQVTVLVAVPKTKADGTVTYTYYTVPGKVVDGKIVVNLKGRQVKLYGSNFVLVAVKTIEG
;
A
#
# COMPACT_ATOMS: atom_id res chain seq x y z
N MET A 1 26.83 42.42 35.81
CA MET A 1 27.10 41.14 36.54
C MET A 1 26.68 39.97 35.66
N LYS A 2 27.44 38.86 35.74
CA LYS A 2 27.38 37.58 34.98
C LYS A 2 28.02 37.64 33.58
N LYS A 3 29.28 37.20 33.36
CA LYS A 3 29.98 35.89 33.49
C LYS A 3 29.96 35.10 32.15
N VAL A 4 31.06 35.11 31.36
CA VAL A 4 32.07 34.02 31.10
C VAL A 4 31.47 32.73 30.46
N ILE A 5 32.02 31.98 29.48
CA ILE A 5 33.36 31.74 28.90
C ILE A 5 33.18 31.20 27.46
N SER A 6 34.15 31.49 26.58
CA SER A 6 34.47 30.80 25.33
C SER A 6 34.65 29.28 25.46
N ALA A 7 34.30 28.51 24.42
CA ALA A 7 34.98 27.26 24.09
C ALA A 7 34.87 27.00 22.57
N VAL A 8 35.99 27.24 21.90
CA VAL A 8 36.32 26.70 20.57
C VAL A 8 36.33 25.18 20.66
N LEU A 9 35.63 24.50 19.75
CA LEU A 9 35.83 23.07 19.52
C LEU A 9 36.25 22.86 18.07
N THR A 10 37.56 22.90 17.86
CA THR A 10 38.21 22.38 16.66
C THR A 10 38.27 20.87 16.79
N ALA A 11 37.49 20.14 15.98
CA ALA A 11 37.72 18.73 15.74
C ALA A 11 38.39 18.59 14.37
N ALA A 12 39.65 18.17 14.40
CA ALA A 12 40.42 17.79 13.24
C ALA A 12 39.80 16.56 12.56
N MET A 13 39.58 16.63 11.24
CA MET A 13 39.46 15.44 10.40
C MET A 13 40.79 15.23 9.68
N VAL A 14 41.60 14.33 10.22
CA VAL A 14 42.66 13.62 9.52
C VAL A 14 42.38 12.12 9.72
N VAL A 15 42.80 11.32 8.75
CA VAL A 15 42.70 9.84 8.65
C VAL A 15 41.41 9.41 7.95
N GLY A 16 41.42 8.65 6.85
CA GLY A 16 42.50 7.99 6.12
C GLY A 16 41.87 7.22 4.95
N MET A 17 42.63 6.99 3.88
CA MET A 17 42.26 6.06 2.82
C MET A 17 42.00 4.69 3.44
N GLY A 18 40.73 4.28 3.47
CA GLY A 18 40.28 2.99 3.95
C GLY A 18 38.93 2.71 3.31
N VAL A 19 38.94 1.96 2.23
CA VAL A 19 37.78 1.32 1.61
C VAL A 19 37.13 0.41 2.65
N SER A 20 36.08 0.93 3.30
CA SER A 20 35.16 0.14 4.10
C SER A 20 33.77 0.30 3.50
N VAL A 21 33.37 -0.81 2.90
CA VAL A 21 32.09 -1.12 2.29
C VAL A 21 30.98 -1.08 3.36
N LEU A 22 29.77 -0.73 2.92
CA LEU A 22 28.49 -0.91 3.62
C LEU A 22 28.18 0.03 4.81
N ALA A 23 28.07 1.33 4.52
CA ALA A 23 26.97 2.09 5.12
C ALA A 23 25.73 1.83 4.27
N ALA A 24 24.88 0.88 4.68
CA ALA A 24 23.49 0.84 4.25
C ALA A 24 22.85 2.13 4.74
N THR A 25 23.00 3.19 3.96
CA THR A 25 22.09 4.32 4.00
C THR A 25 20.69 3.70 3.91
N PRO A 26 19.78 3.91 4.88
CA PRO A 26 18.39 3.54 4.65
C PRO A 26 17.98 4.30 3.39
N SER A 27 17.69 3.55 2.34
CA SER A 27 17.32 4.04 1.01
C SER A 27 16.36 5.21 1.19
N LYS A 28 16.84 6.44 0.98
CA LYS A 28 15.96 7.54 0.57
C LYS A 28 15.65 7.31 -0.89
N THR A 29 14.87 6.26 -1.16
CA THR A 29 14.50 5.87 -2.51
C THR A 29 12.98 5.91 -2.54
N VAL A 30 12.44 6.72 -3.46
CA VAL A 30 11.04 6.72 -3.91
C VAL A 30 10.00 7.46 -3.04
N ALA A 31 10.31 8.64 -2.51
CA ALA A 31 9.25 9.60 -2.17
C ALA A 31 8.78 10.42 -3.40
N ASP A 32 9.52 10.36 -4.52
CA ASP A 32 9.18 11.06 -5.76
C ASP A 32 8.49 10.09 -6.73
N GLU A 33 7.26 10.44 -7.10
CA GLU A 33 6.64 10.14 -8.39
C GLU A 33 6.19 8.70 -8.70
N VAL A 34 5.78 7.93 -7.69
CA VAL A 34 5.08 6.64 -7.93
C VAL A 34 3.69 6.68 -7.34
N LYS A 35 2.86 7.60 -7.85
CA LYS A 35 1.42 7.48 -7.66
C LYS A 35 0.93 6.32 -8.51
N ALA A 36 0.38 5.32 -7.86
CA ALA A 36 -0.27 4.28 -8.60
C ALA A 36 -1.52 4.83 -9.30
N SER A 37 -1.60 4.66 -10.62
CA SER A 37 -2.86 4.90 -11.31
C SER A 37 -3.72 3.65 -11.16
N GLY A 38 -5.05 3.84 -11.13
CA GLY A 38 -5.92 2.69 -11.17
C GLY A 38 -7.27 2.95 -11.80
N SER A 39 -7.76 1.89 -12.43
CA SER A 39 -9.00 1.87 -13.20
C SER A 39 -9.83 0.66 -12.78
N ALA A 40 -11.15 0.80 -12.88
CA ALA A 40 -12.08 -0.31 -12.76
C ALA A 40 -12.68 -0.64 -14.12
N THR A 41 -12.80 -1.94 -14.42
CA THR A 41 -13.73 -2.42 -15.45
C THR A 41 -14.77 -3.31 -14.80
N VAL A 42 -16.03 -3.15 -15.21
CA VAL A 42 -17.17 -3.92 -14.68
C VAL A 42 -17.64 -4.88 -15.76
N THR A 43 -17.78 -6.15 -15.39
CA THR A 43 -18.43 -7.14 -16.24
C THR A 43 -19.69 -7.63 -15.53
N GLY A 44 -20.84 -7.34 -16.14
CA GLY A 44 -22.17 -7.62 -15.61
C GLY A 44 -22.98 -8.62 -16.45
N VAL A 45 -24.18 -8.95 -15.96
CA VAL A 45 -25.16 -9.81 -16.63
C VAL A 45 -25.82 -9.04 -17.78
N LEU A 46 -26.06 -9.71 -18.92
CA LEU A 46 -26.74 -9.16 -20.11
C LEU A 46 -28.00 -8.37 -19.72
N GLY A 47 -28.04 -7.08 -20.09
CA GLY A 47 -29.22 -6.21 -19.95
C GLY A 47 -29.22 -5.24 -18.76
N ILE A 48 -28.25 -5.32 -17.84
CA ILE A 48 -28.12 -4.35 -16.73
C ILE A 48 -26.87 -3.51 -16.93
N VAL A 49 -27.05 -2.21 -17.09
CA VAL A 49 -25.96 -1.24 -17.13
C VAL A 49 -25.59 -0.89 -15.69
N SER A 50 -24.42 -1.34 -15.24
CA SER A 50 -23.80 -0.91 -14.00
C SER A 50 -22.69 0.09 -14.34
N ASP A 51 -22.73 1.30 -13.79
CA ASP A 51 -21.62 2.24 -13.92
C ASP A 51 -20.75 2.16 -12.67
N VAL A 52 -19.44 2.04 -12.89
CA VAL A 52 -18.44 2.19 -11.83
C VAL A 52 -17.43 3.20 -12.30
N LYS A 53 -17.35 4.31 -11.58
CA LYS A 53 -16.30 5.32 -11.74
C LYS A 53 -15.30 5.13 -10.62
N VAL A 54 -14.03 4.99 -11.00
CA VAL A 54 -12.91 4.88 -10.06
C VAL A 54 -11.97 6.05 -10.27
N THR A 55 -11.58 6.67 -9.17
CA THR A 55 -10.59 7.72 -9.13
C THR A 55 -9.49 7.30 -8.16
N ALA A 56 -8.26 7.17 -8.64
CA ALA A 56 -7.09 7.05 -7.78
C ALA A 56 -6.85 8.40 -7.08
N LYS A 57 -6.76 8.39 -5.75
CA LYS A 57 -6.44 9.58 -4.95
C LYS A 57 -5.04 9.48 -4.39
N GLU A 58 -4.35 10.61 -4.39
CA GLU A 58 -3.20 10.77 -3.49
C GLU A 58 -3.74 11.26 -2.15
N ASP A 59 -3.90 10.33 -1.21
CA ASP A 59 -4.26 10.66 0.16
C ASP A 59 -3.14 10.18 1.09
N THR A 60 -2.15 11.06 1.28
CA THR A 60 -0.94 10.75 2.04
C THR A 60 -1.21 10.55 3.53
N ALA A 61 -2.28 11.16 4.07
CA ALA A 61 -2.65 11.00 5.48
C ALA A 61 -3.25 9.61 5.72
N GLN A 62 -4.24 9.21 4.92
CA GLN A 62 -4.87 7.89 5.04
C GLN A 62 -3.85 6.77 4.78
N VAL A 63 -3.02 6.91 3.75
CA VAL A 63 -1.98 5.94 3.43
C VAL A 63 -0.99 5.78 4.58
N LYS A 64 -0.58 6.87 5.23
CA LYS A 64 0.38 6.82 6.35
C LYS A 64 -0.18 6.06 7.56
N GLU A 65 -1.43 6.29 7.93
CA GLU A 65 -2.08 5.56 9.03
C GLU A 65 -2.21 4.07 8.70
N VAL A 66 -2.66 3.76 7.49
CA VAL A 66 -2.78 2.36 7.02
C VAL A 66 -1.44 1.64 7.04
N LEU A 67 -0.36 2.28 6.60
CA LEU A 67 1.00 1.71 6.66
C LEU A 67 1.45 1.48 8.10
N GLN A 68 1.14 2.40 9.00
CA GLN A 68 1.48 2.28 10.42
C GLN A 68 0.74 1.10 11.06
N ASP A 69 -0.55 0.94 10.80
CA ASP A 69 -1.35 -0.19 11.27
C ASP A 69 -0.76 -1.52 10.79
N ILE A 70 -0.49 -1.64 9.49
CA ILE A 70 0.08 -2.86 8.88
C ILE A 70 1.44 -3.22 9.49
N THR A 71 2.29 -2.22 9.75
CA THR A 71 3.62 -2.44 10.32
C THR A 71 3.57 -2.78 11.81
N SER A 72 2.56 -2.28 12.53
CA SER A 72 2.46 -2.41 13.99
C SER A 72 1.64 -3.62 14.44
N ASP A 73 0.65 -4.03 13.63
CA ASP A 73 -0.28 -5.10 13.96
C ASP A 73 0.22 -6.46 13.45
N ALA A 74 0.53 -7.36 14.39
CA ALA A 74 1.05 -8.68 14.08
C ALA A 74 0.04 -9.59 13.38
N ASP A 75 -1.26 -9.38 13.56
CA ASP A 75 -2.30 -10.19 12.92
C ASP A 75 -2.55 -9.70 11.49
N LEU A 76 -2.46 -8.39 11.23
CA LEU A 76 -2.43 -7.86 9.86
C LEU A 76 -1.20 -8.36 9.09
N GLN A 77 -0.02 -8.41 9.72
CA GLN A 77 1.17 -8.98 9.11
C GLN A 77 0.98 -10.45 8.72
N LYS A 78 0.36 -11.26 9.59
CA LYS A 78 0.03 -12.65 9.27
C LYS A 78 -1.00 -12.75 8.15
N ALA A 79 -2.04 -11.91 8.15
CA ALA A 79 -3.04 -11.87 7.10
C ALA A 79 -2.46 -11.43 5.73
N ALA A 80 -1.37 -10.67 5.76
CA ALA A 80 -0.54 -10.29 4.62
C ALA A 80 0.45 -11.39 4.17
N GLY A 81 0.58 -12.48 4.92
CA GLY A 81 1.44 -13.63 4.58
C GLY A 81 2.69 -13.79 5.45
N ALA A 82 2.97 -12.89 6.39
CA ALA A 82 4.09 -13.04 7.33
C ALA A 82 3.91 -14.27 8.22
N SER A 83 5.00 -14.98 8.48
CA SER A 83 5.01 -16.13 9.38
C SER A 83 6.27 -16.14 10.23
N LYS A 84 6.08 -16.15 11.55
CA LYS A 84 7.18 -16.31 12.51
C LYS A 84 7.88 -17.67 12.36
N GLU A 85 7.13 -18.71 12.02
CA GLU A 85 7.66 -20.07 11.82
C GLU A 85 8.57 -20.15 10.60
N LYS A 86 8.15 -19.50 9.50
CA LYS A 86 8.93 -19.42 8.26
C LYS A 86 9.94 -18.25 8.27
N LYS A 87 10.06 -17.52 9.38
CA LYS A 87 10.85 -16.27 9.51
C LYS A 87 10.60 -15.29 8.38
N THR A 88 9.36 -15.19 7.93
CA THR A 88 8.97 -14.28 6.86
C THR A 88 8.38 -13.00 7.42
N THR A 89 8.79 -11.88 6.86
CA THR A 89 8.22 -10.55 7.13
C THR A 89 7.50 -10.03 5.90
N ILE A 90 6.75 -8.94 6.04
CA ILE A 90 6.09 -8.27 4.93
C ILE A 90 6.86 -7.02 4.55
N ASP A 91 7.04 -6.82 3.26
CA ASP A 91 7.46 -5.56 2.67
C ASP A 91 6.28 -4.95 1.92
N VAL A 92 6.02 -3.67 2.15
CA VAL A 92 4.93 -2.97 1.47
C VAL A 92 5.47 -2.43 0.16
N THR A 93 5.03 -3.01 -0.96
CA THR A 93 5.54 -2.63 -2.27
C THR A 93 4.83 -1.40 -2.83
N VAL A 94 3.50 -1.38 -2.79
CA VAL A 94 2.72 -0.26 -3.32
C VAL A 94 1.43 -0.05 -2.54
N THR A 95 1.05 1.22 -2.38
CA THR A 95 -0.20 1.63 -1.76
C THR A 95 -0.95 2.57 -2.68
N GLN A 96 -2.27 2.43 -2.75
CA GLN A 96 -3.11 3.32 -3.56
C GLN A 96 -4.47 3.51 -2.92
N ALA A 97 -4.83 4.77 -2.63
CA ALA A 97 -6.18 5.13 -2.22
C ALA A 97 -7.12 5.23 -3.44
N PHE A 98 -8.32 4.69 -3.31
CA PHE A 98 -9.34 4.71 -4.34
C PHE A 98 -10.60 5.36 -3.82
N GLU A 99 -11.17 6.25 -4.65
CA GLU A 99 -12.56 6.66 -4.53
C GLU A 99 -13.37 5.97 -5.63
N MET A 100 -14.48 5.35 -5.23
CA MET A 100 -15.37 4.65 -6.12
C MET A 100 -16.79 5.19 -6.03
N GLN A 101 -17.40 5.42 -7.19
CA GLN A 101 -18.82 5.72 -7.34
C GLN A 101 -19.45 4.59 -8.14
N THR A 102 -20.51 3.99 -7.62
CA THR A 102 -21.19 2.88 -8.28
C THR A 102 -22.68 3.16 -8.41
N SER A 103 -23.26 2.86 -9.57
CA SER A 103 -24.71 2.88 -9.83
C SER A 103 -25.14 1.51 -10.32
N ASN A 104 -26.25 0.99 -9.77
CA ASN A 104 -26.84 -0.28 -10.19
C ASN A 104 -25.87 -1.47 -10.22
N LEU A 105 -24.83 -1.47 -9.37
CA LEU A 105 -23.84 -2.54 -9.33
C LEU A 105 -24.50 -3.82 -8.78
N LEU A 106 -24.42 -4.92 -9.53
CA LEU A 106 -24.92 -6.21 -9.09
C LEU A 106 -23.93 -6.89 -8.15
N ASP A 107 -24.43 -7.64 -7.17
CA ASP A 107 -23.58 -8.40 -6.24
C ASP A 107 -22.67 -9.40 -6.96
N ALA A 108 -23.16 -9.99 -8.06
CA ALA A 108 -22.47 -10.96 -8.89
C ALA A 108 -21.52 -10.34 -9.94
N ALA A 109 -21.54 -9.01 -10.11
CA ALA A 109 -20.65 -8.34 -11.06
C ALA A 109 -19.19 -8.55 -10.67
N ASN A 110 -18.30 -8.56 -11.66
CA ASN A 110 -16.86 -8.54 -11.43
C ASN A 110 -16.35 -7.13 -11.66
N VAL A 111 -15.56 -6.62 -10.73
CA VAL A 111 -14.93 -5.30 -10.75
C VAL A 111 -13.42 -5.52 -10.70
N LYS A 112 -12.76 -5.34 -11.84
CA LYS A 112 -11.30 -5.46 -11.97
C LYS A 112 -10.67 -4.13 -11.63
N LEU A 113 -9.98 -4.03 -10.50
CA LEU A 113 -9.11 -2.91 -10.13
C LEU A 113 -7.70 -3.17 -10.59
N THR A 114 -7.02 -2.15 -11.10
CA THR A 114 -5.62 -2.23 -11.51
C THR A 114 -4.81 -1.18 -10.76
N ILE A 115 -3.61 -1.53 -10.30
CA ILE A 115 -2.63 -0.63 -9.68
C ILE A 115 -1.39 -0.68 -10.57
N GLU A 116 -1.00 0.46 -11.11
CA GLU A 116 0.18 0.58 -11.98
C GLU A 116 1.29 1.33 -11.27
N SER A 117 2.49 0.75 -11.21
CA SER A 117 3.62 1.37 -10.52
C SER A 117 4.93 0.76 -11.02
N LYS A 118 5.94 1.61 -11.23
CA LYS A 118 7.28 1.17 -11.67
C LYS A 118 7.95 0.22 -10.68
N VAL A 119 7.59 0.29 -9.39
CA VAL A 119 8.16 -0.62 -8.39
C VAL A 119 7.56 -2.03 -8.46
N ILE A 120 6.39 -2.20 -9.08
CA ILE A 120 5.77 -3.53 -9.25
C ILE A 120 6.61 -4.39 -10.19
N GLU A 121 7.08 -3.83 -11.31
CA GLU A 121 7.94 -4.53 -12.28
C GLU A 121 9.26 -5.00 -11.68
N ALA A 122 9.79 -4.25 -10.71
CA ALA A 122 11.03 -4.61 -10.01
C ALA A 122 10.79 -5.58 -8.85
N ALA A 123 9.60 -5.56 -8.24
CA ALA A 123 9.29 -6.33 -7.06
C ALA A 123 8.64 -7.68 -7.34
N TYR A 124 7.93 -7.84 -8.46
CA TYR A 124 7.14 -9.03 -8.75
C TYR A 124 7.36 -9.58 -10.17
N GLU A 125 7.21 -10.89 -10.31
CA GLU A 125 7.20 -11.57 -11.61
C GLU A 125 5.82 -11.46 -12.27
N ASP A 126 5.80 -11.52 -13.61
CA ASP A 126 4.54 -11.55 -14.34
C ASP A 126 3.77 -12.84 -14.02
N ASN A 127 2.45 -12.71 -13.83
CA ASN A 127 1.55 -13.75 -13.33
C ASN A 127 1.76 -14.18 -11.87
N GLU A 128 2.65 -13.53 -11.11
CA GLU A 128 2.80 -13.77 -9.67
C GLU A 128 1.48 -13.47 -8.93
N GLN A 129 1.06 -14.38 -8.05
CA GLN A 129 -0.06 -14.13 -7.14
C GLN A 129 0.42 -13.25 -5.99
N VAL A 130 -0.31 -12.17 -5.73
CA VAL A 130 0.04 -11.20 -4.69
C VAL A 130 -1.08 -11.09 -3.67
N THR A 131 -0.69 -10.93 -2.41
CA THR A 131 -1.64 -10.62 -1.35
C THR A 131 -1.89 -9.12 -1.34
N VAL A 132 -3.15 -8.71 -1.38
CA VAL A 132 -3.55 -7.30 -1.29
C VAL A 132 -4.43 -7.10 -0.08
N LEU A 133 -4.05 -6.15 0.77
CA LEU A 133 -4.87 -5.69 1.88
C LEU A 133 -5.74 -4.51 1.42
N VAL A 134 -7.02 -4.57 1.74
CA VAL A 134 -8.00 -3.50 1.51
C VAL A 134 -8.33 -2.85 2.85
N ALA A 135 -7.88 -1.62 3.05
CA ALA A 135 -8.19 -0.84 4.24
C ALA A 135 -9.42 0.04 3.97
N VAL A 136 -10.51 -0.23 4.68
CA VAL A 136 -11.77 0.51 4.55
C VAL A 136 -11.95 1.44 5.75
N PRO A 137 -11.91 2.77 5.57
CA PRO A 137 -12.10 3.72 6.65
C PRO A 137 -13.51 3.66 7.22
N LYS A 138 -13.60 3.72 8.54
CA LYS A 138 -14.81 3.83 9.35
C LYS A 138 -14.65 4.99 10.30
N THR A 139 -15.47 6.01 10.10
CA THR A 139 -15.58 7.15 11.01
C THR A 139 -16.44 6.75 12.20
N LYS A 140 -15.88 6.86 13.39
CA LYS A 140 -16.61 6.69 14.65
C LYS A 140 -17.45 7.92 14.96
N ALA A 141 -18.37 7.78 15.91
CA ALA A 141 -19.22 8.89 16.37
C ALA A 141 -18.42 10.07 16.95
N ASP A 142 -17.20 9.83 17.44
CA ASP A 142 -16.28 10.84 17.97
C ASP A 142 -15.44 11.54 16.88
N GLY A 143 -15.65 11.22 15.60
CA GLY A 143 -14.90 11.77 14.48
C GLY A 143 -13.57 11.05 14.17
N THR A 144 -13.16 10.08 15.00
CA THR A 144 -11.95 9.28 14.77
C THR A 144 -12.15 8.35 13.58
N VAL A 145 -11.17 8.30 12.67
CA VAL A 145 -11.16 7.32 11.57
C VAL A 145 -10.41 6.08 12.02
N THR A 146 -11.00 4.91 11.78
CA THR A 146 -10.38 3.59 12.00
C THR A 146 -10.54 2.75 10.76
N TYR A 147 -9.66 1.78 10.52
CA TYR A 147 -9.70 0.97 9.31
C TYR A 147 -10.17 -0.45 9.59
N THR A 148 -11.07 -0.95 8.74
CA THR A 148 -11.36 -2.39 8.66
C THR A 148 -10.57 -2.98 7.51
N TYR A 149 -9.80 -4.03 7.79
CA TYR A 149 -8.91 -4.65 6.81
C TYR A 149 -9.54 -5.92 6.22
N TYR A 150 -9.40 -6.09 4.91
CA TYR A 150 -9.77 -7.30 4.20
C TYR A 150 -8.60 -7.80 3.36
N THR A 151 -8.35 -9.10 3.36
CA THR A 151 -7.37 -9.69 2.46
C THR A 151 -8.06 -10.15 1.17
N VAL A 152 -7.53 -9.73 0.03
CA VAL A 152 -7.97 -10.17 -1.29
C VAL A 152 -6.78 -10.63 -2.13
N PRO A 153 -6.94 -11.67 -2.96
CA PRO A 153 -5.90 -12.06 -3.89
C PRO A 153 -5.82 -11.05 -5.05
N GLY A 154 -4.60 -10.69 -5.42
CA GLY A 154 -4.26 -9.99 -6.65
C GLY A 154 -3.37 -10.86 -7.53
N LYS A 155 -3.17 -10.41 -8.77
CA LYS A 155 -2.27 -11.03 -9.73
C LYS A 155 -1.50 -9.96 -10.48
N VAL A 156 -0.20 -10.15 -10.66
CA VAL A 156 0.60 -9.27 -11.51
C VAL A 156 0.35 -9.63 -12.98
N VAL A 157 0.00 -8.63 -13.78
CA VAL A 157 -0.25 -8.75 -15.21
C VAL A 157 0.35 -7.52 -15.88
N ASP A 158 1.31 -7.72 -16.77
CA ASP A 158 1.96 -6.65 -17.53
C ASP A 158 2.57 -5.56 -16.63
N GLY A 159 3.24 -5.96 -15.54
CA GLY A 159 3.83 -5.02 -14.58
C GLY A 159 2.83 -4.28 -13.69
N LYS A 160 1.55 -4.68 -13.71
CA LYS A 160 0.46 -4.06 -12.92
C LYS A 160 -0.15 -5.07 -11.97
N ILE A 161 -0.56 -4.62 -10.80
CA ILE A 161 -1.32 -5.47 -9.87
C ILE A 161 -2.79 -5.38 -10.23
N VAL A 162 -3.38 -6.52 -10.59
CA VAL A 162 -4.78 -6.66 -10.91
C VAL A 162 -5.50 -7.36 -9.76
N VAL A 163 -6.52 -6.71 -9.22
CA VAL A 163 -7.39 -7.25 -8.18
C VAL A 163 -8.79 -7.41 -8.74
N ASN A 164 -9.36 -8.60 -8.64
CA ASN A 164 -10.71 -8.87 -9.11
C ASN A 164 -11.66 -8.97 -7.92
N LEU A 165 -12.51 -7.95 -7.75
CA LEU A 165 -13.49 -7.87 -6.68
C LEU A 165 -14.88 -8.25 -7.20
N LYS A 166 -15.68 -8.90 -6.36
CA LYS A 166 -17.11 -9.04 -6.61
C LYS A 166 -17.84 -7.74 -6.30
N GLY A 167 -18.93 -7.47 -7.00
CA GLY A 167 -19.75 -6.29 -6.76
C GLY A 167 -20.24 -6.20 -5.33
N ARG A 168 -20.47 -7.34 -4.67
CA ARG A 168 -20.77 -7.39 -3.23
C ARG A 168 -19.63 -6.92 -2.33
N GLN A 169 -18.38 -7.20 -2.71
CA GLN A 169 -17.19 -6.71 -1.98
C GLN A 169 -17.06 -5.20 -2.18
N VAL A 170 -17.26 -4.72 -3.40
CA VAL A 170 -17.25 -3.28 -3.70
C VAL A 170 -18.31 -2.53 -2.90
N LYS A 171 -19.54 -3.05 -2.81
CA LYS A 171 -20.59 -2.48 -1.97
C LYS A 171 -20.22 -2.47 -0.48
N LEU A 172 -19.52 -3.52 -0.02
CA LEU A 172 -19.05 -3.62 1.36
C LEU A 172 -17.93 -2.62 1.67
N TYR A 173 -17.00 -2.41 0.74
CA TYR A 173 -15.89 -1.46 0.88
C TYR A 173 -16.38 -0.01 0.76
N GLY A 174 -17.47 0.21 0.06
CA GLY A 174 -18.06 1.53 -0.10
C GLY A 174 -17.24 2.41 -1.03
N SER A 175 -17.37 3.73 -0.85
CA SER A 175 -16.88 4.71 -1.81
C SER A 175 -15.43 5.11 -1.62
N ASN A 176 -14.79 4.76 -0.50
CA ASN A 176 -13.40 5.13 -0.23
C ASN A 176 -12.69 3.96 0.45
N PHE A 177 -11.54 3.54 -0.08
CA PHE A 177 -10.70 2.51 0.52
C PHE A 177 -9.27 2.60 -0.02
N VAL A 178 -8.30 2.04 0.71
CA VAL A 178 -6.90 1.96 0.29
C VAL A 178 -6.55 0.51 -0.04
N LEU A 179 -5.92 0.29 -1.19
CA LEU A 179 -5.29 -0.98 -1.53
C LEU A 179 -3.81 -0.93 -1.18
N VAL A 180 -3.32 -1.99 -0.54
CA VAL A 180 -1.93 -2.16 -0.17
C VAL A 180 -1.47 -3.52 -0.67
N ALA A 181 -0.57 -3.51 -1.66
CA ALA A 181 0.09 -4.72 -2.10
C ALA A 181 1.34 -4.96 -1.26
N VAL A 182 1.47 -6.20 -0.80
CA VAL A 182 2.57 -6.64 0.06
C VAL A 182 3.34 -7.75 -0.63
N LYS A 183 4.63 -7.85 -0.35
CA LYS A 183 5.47 -8.98 -0.71
C LYS A 183 6.00 -9.61 0.56
N THR A 184 5.94 -10.93 0.62
CA THR A 184 6.55 -11.69 1.72
C THR A 184 8.03 -11.85 1.42
N ILE A 185 8.87 -11.49 2.38
CA ILE A 185 10.33 -11.62 2.29
C ILE A 185 10.81 -12.59 3.37
N GLU A 186 11.79 -13.44 3.04
CA GLU A 186 12.47 -14.31 4.01
C GLU A 186 13.49 -13.48 4.80
N GLY A 187 13.51 -13.67 6.12
CA GLY A 187 14.39 -12.98 7.07
C GLY A 187 15.41 -13.88 7.77
#